data_AF-A0A7C4TJE1-F1
#
_entry.id   AF-A0A7C4TJE1-F1
#
_cell.length_a   1.000
_cell.length_b   1.000
_cell.length_c   1.000
_cell.angle_alpha   90.00
_cell.angle_beta   90.00
_cell.angle_gamma   90.00
#
_symmetry.space_group_name_H-M   'P 1'
#
loop_
_entity.id
_entity.type
_entity.pdbx_description
1 polymer ?
#
loop_
_entity_poly.entity_id
_entity_poly.type
_entity_poly.pdbx_seq_one_letter_code
_entity_poly.pdbx_strand_id
1 'polypeptide(L)'
;MLAFPLVYVDGLPSAFPQEVVMFESGEIGQVVSAGLDYVEILTFSSESIKLGTRVTRTGKSLEVPVGPMLLGKVIDPLGRSMYKSEPLGVFETYRPIEVLPPGIDTREKITQPLETGVALVDMMVPLGKGQRQLIIGDRKTGKTKFLLQTILNQAKKGTICIYTAIGKKKADIKHVEAFFEKNDLKDRTLIVAAAPTDSSGIIYITPYAAMTIAEYFRDLGQEVLIVLDDLSTHAKFYREISLLGKNFPGRNSYPGDIFYTHGRLVERAGNFKTAKGVVPITCLPVAETIEGDISGYIQTNLMSMTDGHIYFDRDLFAQGRRPAINFFLSVTRVGRQTQTTLRSGINRELNSFLSLHEKSQSFIHFGAELSEGLKTTLSMGDKVLDFFNQSPNKILDMNLQLMLFCLIWIGIWNKMDKQQVRIEIEKIISIYRKNAGIRDLFAKYITEAQDFNTLLGRLSAESNKVLEALEAAYLAAGSTTKVEEPKDVSRVSGLWDN
;
A
#
# COMPACT_ATOMS: atom_id res chain seq x y z
N MET A 1 3.90 -15.76 -33.84
CA MET A 1 3.34 -14.53 -34.43
C MET A 1 3.09 -13.58 -33.26
N LEU A 2 3.63 -12.36 -33.27
CA LEU A 2 3.41 -11.42 -32.15
C LEU A 2 1.91 -11.04 -32.14
N ALA A 3 1.25 -11.18 -30.99
CA ALA A 3 -0.10 -10.68 -30.82
C ALA A 3 -0.04 -9.16 -30.71
N PHE A 4 -0.65 -8.45 -31.66
CA PHE A 4 -0.74 -7.00 -31.61
C PHE A 4 -1.88 -6.59 -30.66
N PRO A 5 -1.68 -5.58 -29.80
CA PRO A 5 -2.71 -5.13 -28.88
C PRO A 5 -3.85 -4.41 -29.59
N LEU A 6 -3.65 -3.95 -30.82
CA LEU A 6 -4.65 -3.22 -31.59
C LEU A 6 -4.92 -3.93 -32.91
N VAL A 7 -6.20 -3.98 -33.27
CA VAL A 7 -6.67 -4.44 -34.58
C VAL A 7 -7.56 -3.38 -35.21
N TYR A 8 -7.45 -3.28 -36.53
CA TYR A 8 -8.23 -2.35 -37.35
C TYR A 8 -9.30 -3.13 -38.07
N VAL A 9 -10.54 -2.68 -37.93
CA VAL A 9 -11.71 -3.36 -38.49
C VAL A 9 -12.44 -2.43 -39.43
N ASP A 10 -12.63 -2.90 -40.66
CA ASP A 10 -13.52 -2.27 -41.63
C ASP A 10 -14.99 -2.63 -41.33
N GLY A 11 -15.88 -1.63 -41.38
CA GLY A 11 -17.29 -1.76 -41.03
C GLY A 11 -17.64 -1.41 -39.58
N LEU A 12 -18.50 -2.22 -38.95
CA LEU A 12 -19.11 -1.96 -37.62
C LEU A 12 -19.82 -0.59 -37.49
N PRO A 13 -20.84 -0.31 -38.33
CA PRO A 13 -21.58 0.95 -38.24
C PRO A 13 -22.19 1.13 -36.85
N SER A 14 -22.12 2.38 -36.37
CA SER A 14 -22.61 2.81 -35.05
C SER A 14 -21.87 2.21 -33.84
N ALA A 15 -20.70 1.61 -34.03
CA ALA A 15 -19.81 1.28 -32.91
C ALA A 15 -19.44 2.55 -32.14
N PHE A 16 -19.36 2.44 -30.81
CA PHE A 16 -19.02 3.56 -29.95
C PHE A 16 -17.80 3.24 -29.07
N PRO A 17 -17.01 4.24 -28.64
CA PRO A 17 -15.88 4.01 -27.74
C PRO A 17 -16.30 3.25 -26.49
N GLN A 18 -15.43 2.35 -26.02
CA GLN A 18 -15.63 1.47 -24.86
C GLN A 18 -16.63 0.31 -25.08
N GLU A 19 -17.26 0.21 -26.24
CA GLU A 19 -18.09 -0.95 -26.61
C GLU A 19 -17.24 -2.22 -26.69
N VAL A 20 -17.75 -3.31 -26.13
CA VAL A 20 -17.16 -4.65 -26.27
C VAL A 20 -17.53 -5.23 -27.62
N VAL A 21 -16.56 -5.87 -28.26
CA VAL A 21 -16.73 -6.60 -29.51
C VAL A 21 -16.25 -8.04 -29.34
N MET A 22 -16.83 -8.95 -30.12
CA MET A 22 -16.49 -10.37 -30.10
C MET A 22 -16.07 -10.81 -31.49
N PHE A 23 -14.91 -11.46 -31.57
CA PHE A 23 -14.38 -12.05 -32.80
C PHE A 23 -15.03 -13.41 -33.05
N GLU A 24 -15.13 -13.83 -34.31
CA GLU A 24 -15.67 -15.15 -34.69
C GLU A 24 -14.91 -16.32 -34.05
N SER A 25 -13.63 -16.13 -33.76
CA SER A 25 -12.78 -17.08 -33.04
C SER A 25 -13.02 -17.10 -31.51
N GLY A 26 -13.90 -16.24 -30.99
CA GLY A 26 -14.34 -16.22 -29.59
C GLY A 26 -13.57 -15.26 -28.69
N GLU A 27 -12.52 -14.61 -29.18
CA GLU A 27 -11.80 -13.56 -28.46
C GLU A 27 -12.66 -12.32 -28.31
N ILE A 28 -12.30 -11.50 -27.32
CA ILE A 28 -13.00 -10.27 -26.99
C ILE A 28 -12.03 -9.10 -27.17
N GLY A 29 -12.56 -7.98 -27.63
CA GLY A 29 -11.86 -6.70 -27.65
C GLY A 29 -12.78 -5.57 -27.21
N GLN A 30 -12.21 -4.37 -27.15
CA GLN A 30 -12.92 -3.15 -26.83
C GLN A 30 -12.61 -2.08 -27.87
N VAL A 31 -13.65 -1.37 -28.32
CA VAL A 31 -13.50 -0.23 -29.22
C VAL A 31 -12.76 0.89 -28.49
N VAL A 32 -11.64 1.33 -29.04
CA VAL A 32 -10.85 2.47 -28.53
C VAL A 32 -11.25 3.74 -29.27
N SER A 33 -11.28 3.66 -30.60
CA SER A 33 -11.60 4.77 -31.48
C SER A 33 -12.42 4.30 -32.68
N ALA A 34 -13.27 5.17 -33.23
CA ALA A 34 -14.06 4.91 -34.42
C ALA A 34 -13.76 6.02 -35.45
N GLY A 35 -13.07 5.66 -36.53
CA GLY A 35 -12.77 6.53 -37.65
C GLY A 35 -13.76 6.39 -38.80
N LEU A 36 -13.51 7.13 -39.88
CA LEU A 36 -14.33 7.04 -41.11
C LEU A 36 -14.09 5.72 -41.86
N ASP A 37 -12.84 5.26 -41.90
CA ASP A 37 -12.44 4.10 -42.70
C ASP A 37 -12.35 2.80 -41.87
N TYR A 38 -12.11 2.92 -40.56
CA TYR A 38 -11.94 1.76 -39.69
C TYR A 38 -12.26 2.09 -38.23
N VAL A 39 -12.63 1.04 -37.49
CA VAL A 39 -12.74 1.03 -36.04
C VAL A 39 -11.49 0.40 -35.46
N GLU A 40 -10.90 1.06 -34.46
CA GLU A 40 -9.74 0.57 -33.73
C GLU A 40 -10.18 -0.19 -32.48
N ILE A 41 -9.74 -1.44 -32.35
CA ILE A 41 -10.13 -2.33 -31.26
C ILE A 41 -8.89 -2.75 -30.48
N LEU A 42 -8.90 -2.50 -29.18
CA LEU A 42 -7.97 -3.05 -28.20
C LEU A 42 -8.32 -4.52 -27.95
N THR A 43 -7.39 -5.43 -28.22
CA THR A 43 -7.60 -6.86 -28.06
C THR A 43 -7.29 -7.29 -26.63
N PHE A 44 -8.08 -8.24 -26.12
CA PHE A 44 -7.80 -8.89 -24.84
C PHE A 44 -7.16 -10.27 -25.00
N SER A 45 -6.97 -10.73 -26.24
CA SER A 45 -6.33 -12.02 -26.53
C SER A 45 -4.81 -11.96 -26.49
N SER A 46 -4.20 -12.98 -25.92
CA SER A 46 -2.75 -13.23 -26.03
C SER A 46 -2.37 -13.86 -27.37
N GLU A 47 -3.35 -14.32 -28.16
CA GLU A 47 -3.15 -14.91 -29.48
C GLU A 47 -3.37 -13.89 -30.59
N SER A 48 -2.66 -14.05 -31.71
CA SER A 48 -2.81 -13.16 -32.85
C SER A 48 -4.14 -13.41 -33.58
N ILE A 49 -4.96 -12.38 -33.71
CA ILE A 49 -6.17 -12.41 -34.51
C ILE A 49 -5.78 -12.43 -36.00
N LYS A 50 -6.33 -13.39 -36.76
CA LYS A 50 -6.02 -13.54 -38.19
C LYS A 50 -6.72 -12.46 -39.02
N LEU A 51 -6.05 -12.00 -40.08
CA LEU A 51 -6.68 -11.13 -41.08
C LEU A 51 -7.92 -11.81 -41.68
N GLY A 52 -9.00 -11.04 -41.83
CA GLY A 52 -10.29 -11.53 -42.33
C GLY A 52 -11.20 -12.17 -41.28
N THR A 53 -10.76 -12.27 -40.02
CA THR A 53 -11.63 -12.73 -38.92
C THR A 53 -12.80 -11.76 -38.74
N ARG A 54 -14.03 -12.28 -38.76
CA ARG A 54 -15.22 -11.46 -38.56
C ARG A 54 -15.33 -11.02 -37.11
N VAL A 55 -15.94 -9.86 -36.90
CA VAL A 55 -16.17 -9.29 -35.58
C VAL A 55 -17.60 -8.77 -35.49
N THR A 56 -18.20 -8.96 -34.32
CA THR A 56 -19.58 -8.55 -34.04
C THR A 56 -19.62 -7.64 -32.83
N ARG A 57 -20.50 -6.64 -32.92
CA ARG A 57 -20.82 -5.70 -31.85
C ARG A 57 -21.64 -6.36 -30.75
N THR A 58 -21.35 -6.05 -29.50
CA THR A 58 -22.17 -6.51 -28.37
C THR A 58 -23.19 -5.47 -27.92
N GLY A 59 -23.01 -4.19 -28.29
CA GLY A 59 -23.82 -3.08 -27.81
C GLY A 59 -23.65 -2.77 -26.31
N LYS A 60 -22.68 -3.41 -25.64
CA LYS A 60 -22.46 -3.27 -24.19
C LYS A 60 -21.07 -2.73 -23.92
N SER A 61 -20.94 -1.98 -22.83
CA SER A 61 -19.64 -1.59 -22.28
C SER A 61 -18.98 -2.76 -21.57
N LEU A 62 -17.67 -2.66 -21.34
CA LEU A 62 -16.92 -3.69 -20.62
C LEU A 62 -17.31 -3.70 -19.14
N GLU A 63 -17.74 -4.86 -18.67
CA GLU A 63 -18.15 -5.08 -17.29
C GLU A 63 -17.27 -6.15 -16.62
N VAL A 64 -17.11 -6.03 -15.31
CA VAL A 64 -16.46 -7.03 -14.45
C VAL A 64 -17.51 -7.60 -13.49
N PRO A 65 -17.49 -8.92 -13.20
CA PRO A 65 -18.31 -9.46 -12.14
C PRO A 65 -17.93 -8.84 -10.80
N VAL A 66 -18.93 -8.62 -9.94
CA VAL A 66 -18.74 -8.11 -8.58
C VAL A 66 -19.52 -8.96 -7.60
N GLY A 67 -18.99 -9.17 -6.40
CA GLY A 67 -19.68 -9.92 -5.38
C GLY A 67 -18.78 -10.39 -4.24
N PRO A 68 -19.35 -10.77 -3.07
CA PRO A 68 -18.60 -11.33 -1.95
C PRO A 68 -17.88 -12.63 -2.31
N MET A 69 -18.39 -13.40 -3.28
CA MET A 69 -17.78 -14.65 -3.76
C MET A 69 -16.38 -14.47 -4.39
N LEU A 70 -15.99 -13.22 -4.69
CA LEU A 70 -14.63 -12.89 -5.14
C LEU A 70 -13.61 -12.87 -4.01
N LEU A 71 -14.05 -12.75 -2.75
CA LEU A 71 -13.14 -12.76 -1.61
C LEU A 71 -12.43 -14.12 -1.51
N GLY A 72 -11.13 -14.07 -1.26
CA GLY A 72 -10.24 -15.21 -1.19
C GLY A 72 -9.76 -15.72 -2.55
N LYS A 73 -10.12 -15.05 -3.65
CA LYS A 73 -9.80 -15.48 -5.02
C LYS A 73 -8.69 -14.67 -5.67
N VAL A 74 -8.13 -15.24 -6.73
CA VAL A 74 -7.19 -14.59 -7.64
C VAL A 74 -7.82 -14.56 -9.03
N ILE A 75 -8.17 -13.37 -9.50
CA ILE A 75 -8.93 -13.18 -10.74
C ILE A 75 -8.18 -12.32 -11.74
N ASP A 76 -8.46 -12.54 -13.03
CA ASP A 76 -8.10 -11.62 -14.10
C ASP A 76 -9.11 -10.46 -14.16
N PRO A 77 -8.86 -9.38 -14.93
CA PRO A 77 -9.75 -8.23 -14.98
C PRO A 77 -11.03 -8.44 -15.81
N LEU A 78 -11.17 -9.59 -16.46
CA LEU A 78 -12.44 -10.03 -17.05
C LEU A 78 -13.27 -10.86 -16.05
N GLY A 79 -12.77 -11.02 -14.81
CA GLY A 79 -13.44 -11.75 -13.74
C GLY A 79 -13.30 -13.26 -13.83
N ARG A 80 -12.32 -13.76 -14.60
CA ARG A 80 -12.02 -15.20 -14.71
C ARG A 80 -11.00 -15.57 -13.64
N SER A 81 -11.05 -16.81 -13.19
CA SER A 81 -10.01 -17.33 -12.28
C SER A 81 -8.66 -17.39 -13.00
N MET A 82 -7.60 -16.98 -12.31
CA MET A 82 -6.22 -17.19 -12.78
C MET A 82 -5.82 -18.67 -12.79
N TYR A 83 -6.57 -19.53 -12.09
CA TYR A 83 -6.33 -20.96 -11.99
C TYR A 83 -7.45 -21.73 -12.68
N LYS A 84 -7.10 -22.47 -13.75
CA LYS A 84 -8.04 -23.35 -14.46
C LYS A 84 -8.67 -24.42 -13.57
N SER A 85 -7.97 -24.82 -12.50
CA SER A 85 -8.45 -25.77 -11.49
C SER A 85 -9.51 -25.19 -10.55
N GLU A 86 -9.67 -23.87 -10.51
CA GLU A 86 -10.61 -23.18 -9.63
C GLU A 86 -11.53 -22.26 -10.44
N PRO A 87 -12.37 -22.81 -11.33
CA PRO A 87 -13.31 -21.98 -12.08
C PRO A 87 -14.26 -21.27 -11.11
N LEU A 88 -14.53 -20.01 -11.40
CA LEU A 88 -15.53 -19.25 -10.68
C LEU A 88 -16.91 -19.61 -11.22
N GLY A 89 -17.90 -19.66 -10.33
CA GLY A 89 -19.30 -19.89 -10.71
C GLY A 89 -19.88 -18.71 -11.48
N VAL A 90 -21.18 -18.80 -11.78
CA VAL A 90 -21.92 -17.69 -12.39
C VAL A 90 -22.10 -16.57 -11.35
N PHE A 91 -21.86 -15.34 -11.77
CA PHE A 91 -22.04 -14.16 -10.93
C PHE A 91 -23.43 -13.56 -11.15
N GLU A 92 -24.04 -13.07 -10.07
CA GLU A 92 -25.35 -12.43 -10.13
C GLU A 92 -25.28 -10.99 -10.66
N THR A 93 -24.15 -10.31 -10.45
CA THR A 93 -24.00 -8.88 -10.74
C THR A 93 -22.71 -8.60 -11.49
N TYR A 94 -22.83 -7.77 -12.51
CA TYR A 94 -21.73 -7.21 -13.29
C TYR A 94 -21.80 -5.69 -13.20
N ARG A 95 -20.65 -5.02 -13.24
CA ARG A 95 -20.56 -3.55 -13.23
C ARG A 95 -19.60 -3.05 -14.30
N PRO A 96 -19.90 -1.93 -14.97
CA PRO A 96 -19.01 -1.33 -15.96
C PRO A 96 -17.68 -0.94 -15.29
N ILE A 97 -16.56 -1.20 -15.97
CA ILE A 97 -15.25 -0.82 -15.43
C ILE A 97 -14.89 0.65 -15.68
N GLU A 98 -15.49 1.21 -16.73
CA GLU A 98 -15.36 2.61 -17.14
C GLU A 98 -16.49 3.43 -16.53
N VAL A 99 -16.20 4.05 -15.38
CA VAL A 99 -17.16 4.86 -14.62
C VAL A 99 -16.54 6.21 -14.31
N LEU A 100 -17.35 7.27 -14.41
CA LEU A 100 -16.94 8.61 -14.03
C LEU A 100 -16.69 8.68 -12.51
N PRO A 101 -15.60 9.32 -12.06
CA PRO A 101 -15.36 9.52 -10.64
C PRO A 101 -16.50 10.26 -9.95
N PRO A 102 -16.83 9.95 -8.68
CA PRO A 102 -17.86 10.67 -7.95
C PRO A 102 -17.54 12.16 -7.79
N GLY A 103 -18.57 13.00 -7.89
CA GLY A 103 -18.47 14.45 -7.73
C GLY A 103 -18.15 14.89 -6.30
N ILE A 104 -17.79 16.17 -6.14
CA ILE A 104 -17.41 16.76 -4.84
C ILE A 104 -18.55 16.76 -3.82
N ASP A 105 -19.80 16.82 -4.28
CA ASP A 105 -21.04 16.78 -3.49
C ASP A 105 -21.21 15.47 -2.71
N THR A 106 -20.67 14.38 -3.26
CA THR A 106 -20.69 13.06 -2.63
C THR A 106 -19.53 12.83 -1.65
N ARG A 107 -18.53 13.71 -1.62
CA ARG A 107 -17.31 13.50 -0.82
C ARG A 107 -17.48 14.00 0.61
N GLU A 108 -16.73 13.37 1.51
CA GLU A 108 -16.60 13.80 2.91
C GLU A 108 -15.14 13.96 3.33
N LYS A 109 -14.91 14.68 4.43
CA LYS A 109 -13.56 14.87 4.96
C LYS A 109 -12.98 13.56 5.49
N ILE A 110 -11.67 13.40 5.34
CA ILE A 110 -10.93 12.27 5.92
C ILE A 110 -10.57 12.60 7.37
N THR A 111 -11.24 11.96 8.32
CA THR A 111 -11.06 12.21 9.76
C THR A 111 -10.54 10.98 10.53
N GLN A 112 -10.67 9.79 9.96
CA GLN A 112 -10.24 8.55 10.62
C GLN A 112 -8.82 8.16 10.21
N PRO A 113 -7.95 7.74 11.15
CA PRO A 113 -6.61 7.26 10.84
C PRO A 113 -6.65 5.87 10.19
N LEU A 114 -5.79 5.67 9.19
CA LEU A 114 -5.48 4.35 8.64
C LEU A 114 -4.20 3.84 9.29
N GLU A 115 -4.35 2.98 10.29
CA GLU A 115 -3.19 2.41 10.99
C GLU A 115 -2.58 1.28 10.17
N THR A 116 -1.30 1.39 9.84
CA THR A 116 -0.56 0.42 9.02
C THR A 116 0.01 -0.73 9.86
N GLY A 117 0.19 -0.50 11.17
CA GLY A 117 0.89 -1.43 12.04
C GLY A 117 2.41 -1.33 11.93
N VAL A 118 2.89 -0.28 11.27
CA VAL A 118 4.31 0.05 11.06
C VAL A 118 4.59 1.33 11.82
N ALA A 119 5.31 1.21 12.94
CA ALA A 119 5.55 2.33 13.85
C ALA A 119 6.10 3.57 13.14
N LEU A 120 7.04 3.38 12.21
CA LEU A 120 7.61 4.49 11.44
C LEU A 120 6.54 5.28 10.67
N VAL A 121 5.64 4.59 9.96
CA VAL A 121 4.60 5.26 9.15
C VAL A 121 3.52 5.85 10.07
N ASP A 122 3.04 5.05 11.01
CA ASP A 122 1.97 5.45 11.93
C ASP A 122 2.33 6.65 12.81
N MET A 123 3.62 6.79 13.16
CA MET A 123 4.12 7.92 13.96
C MET A 123 4.65 9.09 13.14
N MET A 124 5.39 8.86 12.05
CA MET A 124 6.09 9.93 11.30
C MET A 124 5.29 10.43 10.09
N VAL A 125 4.65 9.51 9.35
CA VAL A 125 3.95 9.80 8.09
C VAL A 125 2.52 9.23 8.15
N PRO A 126 1.69 9.74 9.10
CA PRO A 126 0.37 9.19 9.36
C PRO A 126 -0.53 9.18 8.13
N LEU A 127 -1.35 8.14 8.01
CA LEU A 127 -2.30 7.94 6.92
C LEU A 127 -3.75 8.06 7.40
N GLY A 128 -4.66 8.36 6.48
CA GLY A 128 -6.10 8.45 6.71
C GLY A 128 -6.91 7.44 5.91
N LYS A 129 -8.05 7.00 6.44
CA LYS A 129 -9.00 6.18 5.67
C LYS A 129 -9.66 7.03 4.59
N GLY A 130 -9.61 6.55 3.34
CA GLY A 130 -10.05 7.29 2.17
C GLY A 130 -8.94 8.11 1.50
N GLN A 131 -7.73 8.13 2.07
CA GLN A 131 -6.58 8.82 1.49
C GLN A 131 -6.04 8.08 0.26
N ARG A 132 -5.52 8.85 -0.70
CA ARG A 132 -4.74 8.32 -1.83
C ARG A 132 -3.28 8.59 -1.54
N GLN A 133 -2.53 7.56 -1.16
CA GLN A 133 -1.13 7.70 -0.74
C GLN A 133 -0.20 6.91 -1.66
N LEU A 134 0.63 7.61 -2.43
CA LEU A 134 1.58 6.97 -3.34
C LEU A 134 2.68 6.25 -2.57
N ILE A 135 2.99 5.01 -2.94
CA ILE A 135 4.16 4.27 -2.46
C ILE A 135 5.20 4.25 -3.58
N ILE A 136 6.30 4.98 -3.39
CA ILE A 136 7.28 5.24 -4.44
C ILE A 136 8.68 4.81 -3.99
N GLY A 137 9.48 4.26 -4.90
CA GLY A 137 10.88 3.94 -4.64
C GLY A 137 11.43 2.89 -5.59
N ASP A 138 12.71 2.55 -5.45
CA ASP A 138 13.40 1.65 -6.37
C ASP A 138 12.91 0.20 -6.27
N ARG A 139 13.27 -0.62 -7.26
CA ARG A 139 13.03 -2.07 -7.18
C ARG A 139 13.67 -2.65 -5.92
N LYS A 140 12.99 -3.64 -5.33
CA LYS A 140 13.48 -4.42 -4.17
C LYS A 140 13.80 -3.61 -2.90
N THR A 141 13.25 -2.40 -2.74
CA THR A 141 13.40 -1.60 -1.50
C THR A 141 12.43 -1.96 -0.36
N GLY A 142 11.58 -2.98 -0.55
CA GLY A 142 10.64 -3.45 0.48
C GLY A 142 9.21 -2.89 0.39
N LYS A 143 8.84 -2.20 -0.70
CA LYS A 143 7.48 -1.67 -0.93
C LYS A 143 6.38 -2.72 -0.75
N THR A 144 6.48 -3.86 -1.43
CA THR A 144 5.48 -4.94 -1.34
C THR A 144 5.35 -5.48 0.08
N LYS A 145 6.46 -5.61 0.81
CA LYS A 145 6.45 -6.07 2.21
C LYS A 145 5.69 -5.12 3.13
N PHE A 146 5.87 -3.82 2.95
CA PHE A 146 5.09 -2.79 3.65
C PHE A 146 3.58 -2.84 3.29
N LEU A 147 3.26 -3.03 2.00
CA LEU A 147 1.88 -3.12 1.53
C LEU A 147 1.17 -4.36 2.10
N LEU A 148 1.82 -5.52 2.07
CA LEU A 148 1.31 -6.77 2.66
C LEU A 148 1.08 -6.63 4.16
N GLN A 149 2.01 -5.97 4.85
CA GLN A 149 1.85 -5.69 6.28
C GLN A 149 0.64 -4.78 6.55
N THR A 150 0.47 -3.74 5.75
CA THR A 150 -0.67 -2.82 5.87
C THR A 150 -1.99 -3.56 5.61
N ILE A 151 -2.04 -4.41 4.58
CA ILE A 151 -3.20 -5.26 4.28
C ILE A 151 -3.50 -6.20 5.45
N LEU A 152 -2.49 -6.86 6.01
CA LEU A 152 -2.66 -7.76 7.16
C LEU A 152 -3.27 -7.02 8.36
N ASN A 153 -2.84 -5.79 8.65
CA ASN A 153 -3.41 -5.01 9.74
C ASN A 153 -4.85 -4.58 9.46
N GLN A 154 -5.14 -4.12 8.24
CA GLN A 154 -6.45 -3.62 7.85
C GLN A 154 -7.50 -4.73 7.71
N ALA A 155 -7.12 -5.88 7.14
CA ALA A 155 -7.99 -7.05 7.04
C ALA A 155 -8.41 -7.55 8.43
N LYS A 156 -7.48 -7.59 9.40
CA LYS A 156 -7.79 -7.93 10.81
C LYS A 156 -8.74 -6.94 11.48
N LYS A 157 -8.81 -5.71 10.99
CA LYS A 157 -9.76 -4.68 11.45
C LYS A 157 -11.09 -4.70 10.69
N GLY A 158 -11.26 -5.63 9.75
CA GLY A 158 -12.50 -5.82 8.98
C GLY A 158 -12.55 -5.09 7.64
N THR A 159 -11.51 -4.34 7.27
CA THR A 159 -11.40 -3.67 5.97
C THR A 159 -11.28 -4.70 4.85
N ILE A 160 -12.01 -4.51 3.75
CA ILE A 160 -11.82 -5.31 2.53
C ILE A 160 -10.55 -4.84 1.82
N CYS A 161 -9.64 -5.75 1.55
CA CYS A 161 -8.33 -5.45 0.98
C CYS A 161 -8.20 -6.03 -0.43
N ILE A 162 -8.00 -5.18 -1.43
CA ILE A 162 -7.82 -5.60 -2.83
C ILE A 162 -6.36 -5.36 -3.23
N TYR A 163 -5.64 -6.42 -3.57
CA TYR A 163 -4.30 -6.33 -4.13
C TYR A 163 -4.35 -6.43 -5.65
N THR A 164 -3.95 -5.36 -6.33
CA THR A 164 -3.97 -5.32 -7.80
C THR A 164 -2.56 -5.48 -8.33
N ALA A 165 -2.29 -6.60 -8.99
CA ALA A 165 -1.00 -6.93 -9.59
C ALA A 165 -1.00 -6.61 -11.09
N ILE A 166 -0.40 -5.49 -11.47
CA ILE A 166 -0.42 -4.95 -12.84
C ILE A 166 0.88 -5.30 -13.55
N GLY A 167 0.84 -6.27 -14.47
CA GLY A 167 2.02 -6.74 -15.20
C GLY A 167 3.09 -7.34 -14.29
N LYS A 168 2.68 -8.06 -13.22
CA LYS A 168 3.61 -8.67 -12.25
C LYS A 168 3.83 -10.16 -12.56
N LYS A 169 5.02 -10.66 -12.25
CA LYS A 169 5.32 -12.08 -12.53
C LYS A 169 4.38 -12.98 -11.72
N LYS A 170 4.00 -14.12 -12.30
CA LYS A 170 3.16 -15.13 -11.62
C LYS A 170 3.76 -15.59 -10.28
N ALA A 171 5.09 -15.64 -10.17
CA ALA A 171 5.78 -15.94 -8.92
C ALA A 171 5.52 -14.89 -7.82
N ASP A 172 5.54 -13.60 -8.18
CA ASP A 172 5.27 -12.50 -7.25
C ASP A 172 3.80 -12.52 -6.81
N ILE A 173 2.87 -12.80 -7.73
CA ILE A 173 1.44 -12.97 -7.42
C ILE A 173 1.24 -14.13 -6.44
N LYS A 174 1.88 -15.27 -6.69
CA LYS A 174 1.81 -16.46 -5.81
C LYS A 174 2.42 -16.18 -4.43
N HIS A 175 3.44 -15.33 -4.34
CA HIS A 175 3.99 -14.91 -3.06
C HIS A 175 2.97 -14.12 -2.23
N VAL A 176 2.24 -13.18 -2.87
CA VAL A 176 1.16 -12.42 -2.22
C VAL A 176 0.03 -13.34 -1.78
N GLU A 177 -0.38 -14.27 -2.65
CA GLU A 177 -1.40 -15.27 -2.33
C GLU A 177 -0.99 -16.12 -1.13
N ALA A 178 0.20 -16.73 -1.16
CA ALA A 178 0.71 -17.55 -0.05
C ALA A 178 0.80 -16.75 1.26
N PHE A 179 1.08 -15.45 1.19
CA PHE A 179 1.03 -14.57 2.36
C PHE A 179 -0.39 -14.42 2.91
N PHE A 180 -1.41 -14.25 2.06
CA PHE A 180 -2.81 -14.21 2.49
C PHE A 180 -3.29 -15.53 3.07
N GLU A 181 -2.89 -16.67 2.48
CA GLU A 181 -3.22 -18.01 3.01
C GLU A 181 -2.59 -18.25 4.38
N LYS A 182 -1.29 -17.97 4.51
CA LYS A 182 -0.54 -18.16 5.77
C LYS A 182 -1.11 -17.35 6.94
N ASN A 183 -1.74 -16.21 6.65
CA ASN A 183 -2.29 -15.31 7.66
C ASN A 183 -3.81 -15.38 7.78
N ASP A 184 -4.46 -16.35 7.11
CA ASP A 184 -5.90 -16.57 7.14
C ASP A 184 -6.73 -15.33 6.77
N LEU A 185 -6.36 -14.69 5.64
CA LEU A 185 -6.96 -13.42 5.21
C LEU A 185 -8.03 -13.57 4.11
N LYS A 186 -8.29 -14.79 3.65
CA LYS A 186 -9.12 -15.07 2.47
C LYS A 186 -10.49 -14.37 2.53
N ASP A 187 -11.14 -14.35 3.69
CA ASP A 187 -12.46 -13.76 3.88
C ASP A 187 -12.52 -12.24 3.70
N ARG A 188 -11.38 -11.55 3.65
CA ARG A 188 -11.29 -10.09 3.55
C ARG A 188 -10.39 -9.61 2.41
N THR A 189 -9.75 -10.51 1.67
CA THR A 189 -8.80 -10.14 0.62
C THR A 189 -9.20 -10.65 -0.75
N LEU A 190 -8.89 -9.88 -1.80
CA LEU A 190 -9.01 -10.30 -3.19
C LEU A 190 -7.72 -9.92 -3.94
N ILE A 191 -7.27 -10.77 -4.87
CA ILE A 191 -6.20 -10.43 -5.81
C ILE A 191 -6.79 -10.27 -7.21
N VAL A 192 -6.59 -9.10 -7.82
CA VAL A 192 -6.88 -8.86 -9.24
C VAL A 192 -5.53 -8.76 -9.95
N ALA A 193 -5.28 -9.61 -10.94
CA ALA A 193 -3.94 -9.75 -11.49
C ALA A 193 -3.92 -9.85 -13.01
N ALA A 194 -2.88 -9.25 -13.60
CA ALA A 194 -2.42 -9.51 -14.94
C ALA A 194 -0.90 -9.70 -14.94
N ALA A 195 -0.43 -10.73 -15.62
CA ALA A 195 0.97 -11.06 -15.81
C ALA A 195 1.56 -10.34 -17.04
N PRO A 196 2.89 -10.18 -17.14
CA PRO A 196 3.55 -9.62 -18.33
C PRO A 196 3.30 -10.40 -19.62
N THR A 197 2.87 -11.66 -19.51
CA THR A 197 2.56 -12.53 -20.66
C THR A 197 1.14 -12.36 -21.18
N ASP A 198 0.28 -11.68 -20.41
CA ASP A 198 -1.09 -11.41 -20.81
C ASP A 198 -1.09 -10.27 -21.84
N SER A 199 -2.20 -10.10 -22.56
CA SER A 199 -2.30 -9.04 -23.57
C SER A 199 -2.17 -7.65 -22.95
N SER A 200 -1.60 -6.70 -23.69
CA SER A 200 -1.45 -5.32 -23.21
C SER A 200 -2.81 -4.71 -22.85
N GLY A 201 -3.89 -5.11 -23.54
CA GLY A 201 -5.26 -4.73 -23.20
C GLY A 201 -5.72 -5.23 -21.83
N ILE A 202 -5.45 -6.49 -21.48
CA ILE A 202 -5.74 -7.05 -20.15
C ILE A 202 -4.96 -6.28 -19.06
N ILE A 203 -3.67 -6.04 -19.26
CA ILE A 203 -2.84 -5.30 -18.30
C ILE A 203 -3.35 -3.86 -18.11
N TYR A 204 -3.79 -3.21 -19.19
CA TYR A 204 -4.36 -1.86 -19.16
C TYR A 204 -5.66 -1.76 -18.35
N ILE A 205 -6.60 -2.68 -18.54
CA ILE A 205 -7.89 -2.63 -17.83
C ILE A 205 -7.81 -3.09 -16.36
N THR A 206 -6.71 -3.73 -15.96
CA THR A 206 -6.51 -4.34 -14.63
C THR A 206 -6.84 -3.41 -13.45
N PRO A 207 -6.26 -2.20 -13.33
CA PRO A 207 -6.59 -1.32 -12.22
C PRO A 207 -8.04 -0.82 -12.23
N TYR A 208 -8.66 -0.67 -13.40
CA TYR A 208 -10.05 -0.22 -13.51
C TYR A 208 -11.05 -1.29 -13.05
N ALA A 209 -10.79 -2.55 -13.41
CA ALA A 209 -11.56 -3.69 -12.91
C ALA A 209 -11.46 -3.78 -11.38
N ALA A 210 -10.26 -3.69 -10.83
CA ALA A 210 -10.05 -3.72 -9.38
C ALA A 210 -10.75 -2.56 -8.64
N MET A 211 -10.70 -1.34 -9.20
CA MET A 211 -11.38 -0.18 -8.62
C MET A 211 -12.91 -0.34 -8.64
N THR A 212 -13.46 -0.95 -9.69
CA THR A 212 -14.90 -1.22 -9.81
C THR A 212 -15.37 -2.22 -8.74
N ILE A 213 -14.54 -3.21 -8.43
CA ILE A 213 -14.80 -4.16 -7.33
C ILE A 213 -14.70 -3.44 -5.98
N ALA A 214 -13.75 -2.52 -5.81
CA ALA A 214 -13.65 -1.70 -4.59
C ALA A 214 -14.93 -0.85 -4.37
N GLU A 215 -15.44 -0.23 -5.42
CA GLU A 215 -16.67 0.56 -5.38
C GLU A 215 -17.90 -0.29 -5.03
N TYR A 216 -17.96 -1.54 -5.48
CA TYR A 216 -19.01 -2.46 -5.05
C TYR A 216 -19.05 -2.65 -3.54
N PHE A 217 -17.90 -2.92 -2.92
CA PHE A 217 -17.82 -3.08 -1.46
C PHE A 217 -18.08 -1.78 -0.70
N ARG A 218 -17.64 -0.63 -1.23
CA ARG A 218 -18.00 0.70 -0.70
C ARG A 218 -19.51 0.89 -0.65
N ASP A 219 -20.22 0.58 -1.74
CA ASP A 219 -21.67 0.75 -1.83
C ASP A 219 -22.40 -0.20 -0.86
N LEU A 220 -21.78 -1.33 -0.51
CA LEU A 220 -22.24 -2.22 0.55
C LEU A 220 -21.93 -1.72 1.95
N GLY A 221 -21.29 -0.57 2.13
CA GLY A 221 -20.95 0.00 3.42
C GLY A 221 -19.69 -0.58 4.04
N GLN A 222 -18.86 -1.28 3.26
CA GLN A 222 -17.59 -1.83 3.73
C GLN A 222 -16.46 -0.85 3.43
N GLU A 223 -15.58 -0.65 4.42
CA GLU A 223 -14.33 0.06 4.20
C GLU A 223 -13.43 -0.74 3.26
N VAL A 224 -12.76 -0.06 2.32
CA VAL A 224 -11.89 -0.71 1.34
C VAL A 224 -10.49 -0.13 1.38
N LEU A 225 -9.49 -1.01 1.30
CA LEU A 225 -8.11 -0.68 0.99
C LEU A 225 -7.75 -1.32 -0.36
N ILE A 226 -7.41 -0.51 -1.36
CA ILE A 226 -6.95 -0.99 -2.66
C ILE A 226 -5.48 -0.64 -2.87
N VAL A 227 -4.68 -1.63 -3.27
CA VAL A 227 -3.27 -1.47 -3.68
C VAL A 227 -3.19 -1.61 -5.20
N LEU A 228 -2.51 -0.68 -5.87
CA LEU A 228 -2.28 -0.71 -7.32
C LEU A 228 -0.78 -0.90 -7.60
N ASP A 229 -0.32 -2.15 -7.76
CA ASP A 229 1.09 -2.53 -7.88
C ASP A 229 1.43 -3.06 -9.29
N ASP A 230 1.98 -2.27 -10.22
CA ASP A 230 2.31 -0.84 -10.08
C ASP A 230 1.86 0.00 -11.28
N LEU A 231 1.59 1.28 -11.03
CA LEU A 231 1.13 2.22 -12.04
C LEU A 231 2.25 2.67 -13.00
N SER A 232 3.52 2.50 -12.62
CA SER A 232 4.65 2.69 -13.54
C SER A 232 4.62 1.66 -14.68
N THR A 233 4.27 0.41 -14.39
CA THR A 233 4.11 -0.68 -15.35
C THR A 233 2.87 -0.49 -16.18
N HIS A 234 1.75 -0.11 -15.55
CA HIS A 234 0.55 0.30 -16.28
C HIS A 234 0.85 1.38 -17.33
N ALA A 235 1.58 2.43 -16.95
CA ALA A 235 1.94 3.51 -17.88
C ALA A 235 2.77 3.00 -19.07
N LYS A 236 3.71 2.07 -18.84
CA LYS A 236 4.54 1.49 -19.90
C LYS A 236 3.70 0.72 -20.92
N PHE A 237 2.72 -0.07 -20.48
CA PHE A 237 1.80 -0.77 -21.38
C PHE A 237 0.83 0.18 -22.07
N TYR A 238 0.35 1.23 -21.40
CA TYR A 238 -0.47 2.24 -22.06
C TYR A 238 0.30 2.98 -23.15
N ARG A 239 1.58 3.28 -22.90
CA ARG A 239 2.49 3.83 -23.90
C ARG A 239 2.66 2.90 -25.11
N GLU A 240 2.83 1.60 -24.89
CA GLU A 240 2.93 0.63 -25.97
C GLU A 240 1.66 0.62 -26.84
N ILE A 241 0.48 0.53 -26.22
CA ILE A 241 -0.82 0.60 -26.91
C ILE A 241 -0.90 1.88 -27.73
N SER A 242 -0.63 3.03 -27.10
CA SER A 242 -0.71 4.32 -27.76
C SER A 242 0.24 4.48 -28.96
N LEU A 243 1.48 3.99 -28.85
CA LEU A 243 2.45 4.10 -29.94
C LEU A 243 2.07 3.21 -31.12
N LEU A 244 1.51 2.03 -30.85
CA LEU A 244 1.02 1.11 -31.90
C LEU A 244 -0.27 1.61 -32.55
N GLY A 245 -1.09 2.35 -31.81
CA GLY A 245 -2.23 3.12 -32.32
C GLY A 245 -1.83 4.39 -33.08
N LYS A 246 -0.52 4.65 -33.23
CA LYS A 246 0.04 5.82 -33.92
C LYS A 246 -0.42 7.17 -33.35
N ASN A 247 -0.80 7.20 -32.08
CA ASN A 247 -1.09 8.44 -31.38
C ASN A 247 0.19 9.24 -31.18
N PHE A 248 0.08 10.57 -31.20
CA PHE A 248 1.23 11.45 -31.02
C PHE A 248 1.88 11.25 -29.64
N PRO A 249 3.18 10.91 -29.58
CA PRO A 249 3.89 10.75 -28.33
C PRO A 249 4.23 12.10 -27.70
N GLY A 250 4.23 12.14 -26.36
CA GLY A 250 4.72 13.25 -25.55
C GLY A 250 6.06 12.95 -24.88
N ARG A 251 6.26 13.48 -23.66
CA ARG A 251 7.49 13.31 -22.88
C ARG A 251 7.77 11.82 -22.61
N ASN A 252 9.01 11.38 -22.83
CA ASN A 252 9.43 9.98 -22.70
C ASN A 252 8.55 9.00 -23.52
N SER A 253 7.99 9.48 -24.62
CA SER A 253 7.07 8.79 -25.53
C SER A 253 5.73 8.37 -24.93
N TYR A 254 5.37 8.81 -23.72
CA TYR A 254 4.03 8.57 -23.16
C TYR A 254 2.98 9.41 -23.89
N PRO A 255 1.73 8.93 -24.02
CA PRO A 255 0.67 9.72 -24.64
C PRO A 255 0.34 10.97 -23.82
N GLY A 256 -0.22 11.99 -24.50
CA GLY A 256 -0.59 13.26 -23.87
C GLY A 256 -1.65 13.15 -22.77
N ASP A 257 -2.45 12.08 -22.79
CA ASP A 257 -3.54 11.82 -21.86
C ASP A 257 -3.17 10.85 -20.71
N ILE A 258 -1.90 10.43 -20.57
CA ILE A 258 -1.47 9.54 -19.47
C ILE A 258 -1.85 10.11 -18.10
N PHE A 259 -1.80 11.43 -17.96
CA PHE A 259 -2.23 12.12 -16.76
C PHE A 259 -3.72 11.89 -16.51
N TYR A 260 -4.56 12.12 -17.51
CA TYR A 260 -6.00 11.89 -17.39
C TYR A 260 -6.32 10.42 -17.06
N THR A 261 -5.64 9.47 -17.71
CA THR A 261 -5.78 8.02 -17.49
C THR A 261 -5.56 7.62 -16.04
N HIS A 262 -4.49 8.09 -15.39
CA HIS A 262 -4.24 7.80 -13.97
C HIS A 262 -5.11 8.66 -13.04
N GLY A 263 -5.36 9.92 -13.39
CA GLY A 263 -6.16 10.85 -12.59
C GLY A 263 -7.59 10.34 -12.40
N ARG A 264 -8.27 9.98 -13.49
CA ARG A 264 -9.65 9.45 -13.44
C ARG A 264 -9.74 8.14 -12.65
N LEU A 265 -8.70 7.33 -12.67
CA LEU A 265 -8.65 6.08 -11.90
C LEU A 265 -8.52 6.37 -10.40
N VAL A 266 -7.52 7.16 -10.00
CA VAL A 266 -7.20 7.40 -8.59
C VAL A 266 -8.24 8.31 -7.92
N GLU A 267 -8.92 9.17 -8.66
CA GLU A 267 -10.05 9.99 -8.18
C GLU A 267 -11.29 9.15 -7.77
N ARG A 268 -11.40 7.89 -8.19
CA ARG A 268 -12.49 6.99 -7.73
C ARG A 268 -12.35 6.58 -6.26
N ALA A 269 -11.18 6.82 -5.65
CA ALA A 269 -10.93 6.62 -4.23
C ALA A 269 -11.15 7.92 -3.41
N GLY A 270 -11.51 7.76 -2.14
CA GLY A 270 -11.94 8.86 -1.28
C GLY A 270 -12.85 8.42 -0.14
N ASN A 271 -13.30 9.40 0.64
CA ASN A 271 -14.44 9.24 1.56
C ASN A 271 -15.71 9.69 0.87
N PHE A 272 -16.71 8.81 0.85
CA PHE A 272 -17.97 9.06 0.14
C PHE A 272 -19.17 8.94 1.06
N LYS A 273 -20.16 9.81 0.88
CA LYS A 273 -21.50 9.68 1.44
C LYS A 273 -22.22 8.57 0.70
N THR A 274 -22.61 7.54 1.41
CA THR A 274 -23.42 6.44 0.88
C THR A 274 -24.73 6.35 1.68
N ALA A 275 -25.67 5.54 1.19
CA ALA A 275 -26.88 5.21 1.95
C ALA A 275 -26.59 4.55 3.31
N LYS A 276 -25.37 4.04 3.52
CA LYS A 276 -24.92 3.39 4.75
C LYS A 276 -23.96 4.26 5.58
N GLY A 277 -23.91 5.57 5.31
CA GLY A 277 -23.02 6.52 5.97
C GLY A 277 -21.76 6.82 5.16
N VAL A 278 -20.73 7.36 5.83
CA VAL A 278 -19.46 7.72 5.18
C VAL A 278 -18.59 6.49 5.05
N VAL A 279 -18.27 6.10 3.82
CA VAL A 279 -17.52 4.87 3.53
C VAL A 279 -16.22 5.21 2.78
N PRO A 280 -15.05 4.82 3.30
CA PRO A 280 -13.75 5.07 2.69
C PRO A 280 -13.37 4.02 1.64
N ILE A 281 -12.82 4.48 0.52
CA ILE A 281 -11.91 3.70 -0.33
C ILE A 281 -10.52 4.33 -0.19
N THR A 282 -9.64 3.66 0.54
CA THR A 282 -8.23 4.05 0.69
C THR A 282 -7.43 3.46 -0.46
N CYS A 283 -6.65 4.28 -1.18
CA CYS A 283 -5.90 3.82 -2.35
C CYS A 283 -4.40 4.00 -2.14
N LEU A 284 -3.65 2.92 -2.29
CA LEU A 284 -2.18 2.90 -2.25
C LEU A 284 -1.63 2.57 -3.65
N PRO A 285 -1.54 3.55 -4.56
CA PRO A 285 -0.87 3.33 -5.83
C PRO A 285 0.63 3.14 -5.60
N VAL A 286 1.26 2.27 -6.39
CA VAL A 286 2.70 2.03 -6.34
C VAL A 286 3.35 2.60 -7.58
N ALA A 287 4.51 3.23 -7.40
CA ALA A 287 5.40 3.64 -8.48
C ALA A 287 6.83 3.14 -8.23
N GLU A 288 7.47 2.73 -9.31
CA GLU A 288 8.88 2.37 -9.32
C GLU A 288 9.71 3.58 -9.78
N THR A 289 10.77 3.93 -9.04
CA THR A 289 11.80 4.88 -9.47
C THR A 289 12.98 4.15 -10.11
N ILE A 290 13.82 4.91 -10.81
CA ILE A 290 15.07 4.41 -11.40
C ILE A 290 16.20 5.13 -10.67
N GLU A 291 17.02 4.38 -9.93
CA GLU A 291 18.19 4.91 -9.21
C GLU A 291 17.85 6.09 -8.29
N GLY A 292 16.72 6.00 -7.59
CA GLY A 292 16.26 7.04 -6.66
C GLY A 292 15.71 8.30 -7.33
N ASP A 293 15.57 8.34 -8.66
CA ASP A 293 14.99 9.49 -9.36
C ASP A 293 13.47 9.56 -9.18
N ILE A 294 13.04 10.42 -8.25
CA ILE A 294 11.63 10.78 -8.02
C ILE A 294 11.12 11.85 -8.99
N SER A 295 11.98 12.49 -9.78
CA SER A 295 11.63 13.54 -10.73
C SER A 295 11.14 13.01 -12.09
N GLY A 296 11.13 11.68 -12.25
CA GLY A 296 10.62 11.01 -13.44
C GLY A 296 9.19 11.41 -13.80
N TYR A 297 8.87 11.38 -15.09
CA TYR A 297 7.61 11.93 -15.62
C TYR A 297 6.36 11.25 -15.04
N ILE A 298 6.35 9.92 -14.90
CA ILE A 298 5.21 9.20 -14.35
C ILE A 298 5.12 9.41 -12.83
N GLN A 299 6.26 9.41 -12.15
CA GLN A 299 6.37 9.59 -10.71
C GLN A 299 5.83 10.97 -10.29
N THR A 300 6.25 12.02 -10.99
CA THR A 300 5.78 13.40 -10.77
C THR A 300 4.29 13.57 -11.05
N ASN A 301 3.77 12.96 -12.12
CA ASN A 301 2.33 12.94 -12.38
C ASN A 301 1.57 12.26 -11.24
N LEU A 302 2.00 11.08 -10.80
CA LEU A 302 1.35 10.35 -9.70
C LEU A 302 1.41 11.14 -8.38
N MET A 303 2.55 11.75 -8.05
CA MET A 303 2.69 12.61 -6.86
C MET A 303 1.76 13.83 -6.89
N SER A 304 1.43 14.34 -8.07
CA SER A 304 0.51 15.47 -8.21
C SER A 304 -0.96 15.09 -7.97
N MET A 305 -1.33 13.85 -8.27
CA MET A 305 -2.71 13.33 -8.14
C MET A 305 -3.02 12.75 -6.77
N THR A 306 -2.01 12.27 -6.05
CA THR A 306 -2.18 11.69 -4.72
C THR A 306 -2.15 12.76 -3.63
N ASP A 307 -2.63 12.39 -2.45
CA ASP A 307 -2.63 13.23 -1.25
C ASP A 307 -1.28 13.23 -0.52
N GLY A 308 -0.23 12.69 -1.16
CA GLY A 308 1.07 12.46 -0.55
C GLY A 308 1.79 11.27 -1.16
N HIS A 309 3.01 11.03 -0.69
CA HIS A 309 3.81 9.87 -1.05
C HIS A 309 4.68 9.38 0.11
N ILE A 310 4.93 8.07 0.17
CA ILE A 310 5.91 7.43 1.04
C ILE A 310 7.07 7.00 0.17
N TYR A 311 8.25 7.55 0.42
CA TYR A 311 9.45 7.26 -0.36
C TYR A 311 10.29 6.16 0.27
N PHE A 312 10.47 5.07 -0.47
CA PHE A 312 11.33 3.95 -0.15
C PHE A 312 12.71 4.17 -0.76
N ASP A 313 13.65 4.47 0.11
CA ASP A 313 15.00 4.89 -0.22
C ASP A 313 15.95 3.69 -0.31
N ARG A 314 16.68 3.62 -1.41
CA ARG A 314 17.63 2.53 -1.69
C ARG A 314 18.81 2.56 -0.74
N ASP A 315 19.30 3.73 -0.33
CA ASP A 315 20.47 3.85 0.52
C ASP A 315 20.14 3.42 1.95
N LEU A 316 18.96 3.81 2.45
CA LEU A 316 18.45 3.30 3.73
C LEU A 316 18.28 1.78 3.70
N PHE A 317 17.86 1.23 2.55
CA PHE A 317 17.77 -0.22 2.38
C PHE A 317 19.16 -0.88 2.41
N ALA A 318 20.16 -0.31 1.75
CA ALA A 318 21.54 -0.81 1.77
C ALA A 318 22.15 -0.75 3.19
N GLN A 319 21.79 0.25 3.99
CA GLN A 319 22.19 0.41 5.39
C GLN A 319 21.46 -0.56 6.36
N GLY A 320 20.58 -1.44 5.86
CA GLY A 320 19.87 -2.41 6.69
C GLY A 320 18.66 -1.86 7.44
N ARG A 321 18.17 -0.64 7.13
CA ARG A 321 16.92 -0.12 7.71
C ARG A 321 15.70 -0.75 7.05
N ARG A 322 14.77 -1.26 7.85
CA ARG A 322 13.53 -1.92 7.37
C ARG A 322 12.35 -1.45 8.23
N PRO A 323 11.27 -0.88 7.65
CA PRO A 323 11.13 -0.52 6.25
C PRO A 323 12.11 0.61 5.87
N ALA A 324 12.56 0.61 4.62
CA ALA A 324 13.54 1.59 4.12
C ALA A 324 12.85 2.91 3.72
N ILE A 325 12.04 3.47 4.61
CA ILE A 325 11.28 4.69 4.33
C ILE A 325 12.10 5.90 4.75
N ASN A 326 12.32 6.82 3.82
CA ASN A 326 12.86 8.13 4.12
C ASN A 326 11.70 9.06 4.49
N PHE A 327 11.50 9.22 5.80
CA PHE A 327 10.39 10.01 6.33
C PHE A 327 10.57 11.52 6.11
N PHE A 328 11.80 12.01 5.87
CA PHE A 328 12.05 13.42 5.54
C PHE A 328 11.61 13.76 4.11
N LEU A 329 11.79 12.81 3.18
CA LEU A 329 11.32 12.96 1.80
C LEU A 329 9.87 12.54 1.60
N SER A 330 9.28 11.81 2.57
CA SER A 330 7.88 11.39 2.50
C SER A 330 6.93 12.52 2.88
N VAL A 331 5.78 12.59 2.21
CA VAL A 331 4.78 13.65 2.40
C VAL A 331 3.40 13.04 2.62
N THR A 332 2.65 13.59 3.57
CA THR A 332 1.21 13.32 3.75
C THR A 332 0.47 14.66 3.89
N ARG A 333 -0.51 14.92 3.01
CA ARG A 333 -1.33 16.15 3.05
C ARG A 333 -2.53 16.01 3.98
N VAL A 334 -2.95 14.77 4.27
CA VAL A 334 -4.12 14.45 5.10
C VAL A 334 -3.73 14.01 6.51
N GLY A 335 -2.56 13.40 6.69
CA GLY A 335 -2.20 12.69 7.91
C GLY A 335 -2.33 13.48 9.21
N ARG A 336 -2.17 14.81 9.19
CA ARG A 336 -2.26 15.63 10.40
C ARG A 336 -3.69 15.75 10.95
N GLN A 337 -4.71 15.81 10.10
CA GLN A 337 -6.10 16.00 10.55
C GLN A 337 -6.76 14.71 11.04
N THR A 338 -6.13 13.55 10.82
CA THR A 338 -6.60 12.24 11.29
C THR A 338 -6.00 11.84 12.64
N GLN A 339 -5.06 12.64 13.17
CA GLN A 339 -4.38 12.37 14.42
C GLN A 339 -5.10 12.99 15.62
N THR A 340 -5.01 12.30 16.76
CA THR A 340 -5.38 12.87 18.05
C THR A 340 -4.32 13.88 18.51
N THR A 341 -4.67 14.76 19.46
CA THR A 341 -3.74 15.73 20.07
C THR A 341 -2.46 15.06 20.56
N LEU A 342 -2.59 13.91 21.24
CA LEU A 342 -1.46 13.09 21.68
C LEU A 342 -0.55 12.66 20.51
N ARG A 343 -1.12 12.04 19.47
CA ARG A 343 -0.35 11.55 18.31
C ARG A 343 0.33 12.69 17.55
N SER A 344 -0.36 13.82 17.38
CA SER A 344 0.20 15.01 16.74
C SER A 344 1.33 15.63 17.55
N GLY A 345 1.21 15.67 18.88
CA GLY A 345 2.28 16.11 19.78
C GLY A 345 3.53 15.23 19.65
N ILE A 346 3.36 13.91 19.68
CA ILE A 346 4.45 12.94 19.49
C ILE A 346 5.13 13.14 18.13
N ASN A 347 4.35 13.20 17.03
CA ASN A 347 4.88 13.40 15.69
C ASN A 347 5.72 14.69 15.59
N ARG A 348 5.27 15.78 16.21
CA ARG A 348 5.99 17.06 16.20
C ARG A 348 7.34 16.95 16.91
N GLU A 349 7.36 16.44 18.14
CA GLU A 349 8.60 16.30 18.91
C GLU A 349 9.57 15.32 18.24
N LEU A 350 9.07 14.21 17.70
CA LEU A 350 9.86 13.25 16.93
C LEU A 350 10.50 13.88 15.69
N ASN A 351 9.75 14.65 14.90
CA ASN A 351 10.28 15.31 13.71
C ASN A 351 11.37 16.32 14.07
N SER A 352 11.12 17.16 15.08
CA SER A 352 12.11 18.13 15.56
C SER A 352 13.39 17.45 16.06
N PHE A 353 13.24 16.37 16.84
CA PHE A 353 14.37 15.64 17.39
C PHE A 353 15.17 14.86 16.35
N LEU A 354 14.51 14.14 15.42
CA LEU A 354 15.21 13.40 14.37
C LEU A 354 15.90 14.34 13.37
N SER A 355 15.35 15.53 13.11
CA SER A 355 16.05 16.56 12.33
C SER A 355 17.31 17.05 13.04
N LEU A 356 17.27 17.21 14.36
CA LEU A 356 18.45 17.55 15.16
C LEU A 356 19.47 16.41 15.16
N HIS A 357 19.02 15.16 15.26
CA HIS A 357 19.87 13.97 15.19
C HIS A 357 20.60 13.87 13.85
N GLU A 358 19.90 14.03 12.72
CA GLU A 358 20.50 14.00 11.38
C GLU A 358 21.55 15.11 11.19
N LYS A 359 21.24 16.34 11.63
CA LYS A 359 22.21 17.44 11.64
C LYS A 359 23.42 17.08 12.50
N SER A 360 23.22 16.53 13.68
CA SER A 360 24.29 16.12 14.60
C SER A 360 25.17 15.02 13.99
N GLN A 361 24.58 14.03 13.29
CA GLN A 361 25.35 13.01 12.58
C GLN A 361 26.24 13.59 11.49
N SER A 362 25.74 14.58 10.73
CA SER A 362 26.55 15.24 9.70
C SER A 362 27.81 15.92 10.27
N PHE A 363 27.75 16.42 11.51
CA PHE A 363 28.90 17.04 12.19
C PHE A 363 29.97 16.03 12.63
N ILE A 364 29.60 14.78 12.92
CA ILE A 364 30.57 13.73 13.32
C ILE A 364 31.57 13.47 12.20
N HIS A 365 31.12 13.52 10.94
CA HIS A 365 31.98 13.30 9.78
C HIS A 365 33.14 14.32 9.67
N PHE A 366 33.04 15.47 10.34
CA PHE A 366 34.09 16.50 10.37
C PHE A 366 35.10 16.32 11.53
N GLY A 367 35.02 15.23 12.31
CA GLY A 367 36.05 14.86 13.30
C GLY A 367 36.09 15.75 14.55
N ALA A 368 35.04 16.52 14.83
CA ALA A 368 34.96 17.36 16.02
C ALA A 368 34.74 16.53 17.30
N GLU A 369 35.34 16.96 18.42
CA GLU A 369 35.02 16.40 19.73
C GLU A 369 33.54 16.60 20.05
N LEU A 370 32.84 15.50 20.30
CA LEU A 370 31.43 15.52 20.62
C LEU A 370 31.22 15.93 22.08
N SER A 371 30.47 17.01 22.30
CA SER A 371 29.97 17.36 23.63
C SER A 371 29.08 16.24 24.19
N GLU A 372 29.00 16.12 25.52
CA GLU A 372 28.17 15.08 26.15
C GLU A 372 26.69 15.17 25.75
N GLY A 373 26.15 16.37 25.57
CA GLY A 373 24.79 16.59 25.09
C GLY A 373 24.56 16.10 23.65
N LEU A 374 25.57 16.18 22.78
CA LEU A 374 25.49 15.61 21.43
C LEU A 374 25.55 14.08 21.50
N LYS A 375 26.40 13.51 22.36
CA LYS A 375 26.48 12.04 22.55
C LYS A 375 25.15 11.46 23.02
N THR A 376 24.46 12.11 23.96
CA THR A 376 23.15 11.66 24.43
C THR A 376 22.08 11.77 23.33
N THR A 377 22.06 12.88 22.59
CA THR A 377 21.14 13.09 21.45
C THR A 377 21.34 12.02 20.37
N LEU A 378 22.59 11.71 20.03
CA LEU A 378 22.95 10.68 19.04
C LEU A 378 22.52 9.30 19.52
N SER A 379 22.86 8.92 20.76
CA SER A 379 22.49 7.62 21.33
C SER A 379 20.97 7.43 21.38
N MET A 380 20.25 8.47 21.77
CA MET A 380 18.79 8.44 21.83
C MET A 380 18.16 8.33 20.43
N GLY A 381 18.66 9.09 19.45
CA GLY A 381 18.18 8.98 18.07
C GLY A 381 18.47 7.63 17.43
N ASP A 382 19.62 7.02 17.72
CA ASP A 382 19.94 5.68 17.23
C ASP A 382 18.99 4.62 17.81
N LYS A 383 18.55 4.77 19.08
CA LYS A 383 17.54 3.89 19.71
C LYS A 383 16.16 4.08 19.09
N VAL A 384 15.75 5.33 18.82
CA VAL A 384 14.47 5.63 18.15
C VAL A 384 14.46 5.07 16.72
N LEU A 385 15.54 5.24 15.97
CA LEU A 385 15.68 4.68 14.62
C LEU A 385 15.68 3.15 14.62
N ASP A 386 16.23 2.51 15.66
CA ASP A 386 16.17 1.05 15.79
C ASP A 386 14.77 0.56 16.15
N PHE A 387 14.03 1.29 16.99
CA PHE A 387 12.62 1.00 17.26
C PHE A 387 11.78 1.02 15.99
N PHE A 388 12.06 1.94 15.08
CA PHE A 388 11.42 1.96 13.76
C PHE A 388 11.85 0.82 12.84
N ASN A 389 12.92 0.08 13.18
CA ASN A 389 13.38 -1.07 12.43
C ASN A 389 12.49 -2.28 12.73
N GLN A 390 11.51 -2.53 11.86
CA GLN A 390 10.45 -3.49 12.05
C GLN A 390 10.48 -4.58 10.97
N SER A 391 10.36 -5.83 11.41
CA SER A 391 10.23 -6.97 10.50
C SER A 391 8.87 -6.95 9.76
N PRO A 392 8.81 -7.31 8.46
CA PRO A 392 7.60 -7.30 7.63
C PRO A 392 6.39 -8.06 8.18
N ASN A 393 6.64 -9.10 8.97
CA ASN A 393 5.58 -9.96 9.51
C ASN A 393 5.11 -9.50 10.90
N LYS A 394 5.64 -8.38 11.40
CA LYS A 394 5.43 -7.93 12.77
C LYS A 394 4.61 -6.65 12.78
N ILE A 395 3.31 -6.80 13.03
CA ILE A 395 2.40 -5.69 13.27
C ILE A 395 2.47 -5.28 14.74
N LEU A 396 2.57 -3.97 14.96
CA LEU A 396 2.45 -3.35 16.28
C LEU A 396 1.11 -2.64 16.38
N ASP A 397 0.37 -2.95 17.44
CA ASP A 397 -0.84 -2.20 17.78
C ASP A 397 -0.49 -0.76 18.16
N MET A 398 -1.35 0.20 17.82
CA MET A 398 -1.05 1.62 17.99
C MET A 398 -0.74 1.99 19.45
N ASN A 399 -1.49 1.45 20.42
CA ASN A 399 -1.24 1.76 21.83
C ASN A 399 0.13 1.26 22.28
N LEU A 400 0.52 0.07 21.81
CA LEU A 400 1.83 -0.50 22.05
C LEU A 400 2.94 0.34 21.40
N GLN A 401 2.74 0.82 20.16
CA GLN A 401 3.70 1.70 19.49
C GLN A 401 3.95 2.96 20.35
N LEU A 402 2.90 3.66 20.76
CA LEU A 402 3.00 4.91 21.55
C LEU A 402 3.68 4.67 22.89
N MET A 403 3.33 3.60 23.60
CA MET A 403 3.92 3.27 24.89
C MET A 403 5.41 2.93 24.77
N LEU A 404 5.78 2.08 23.82
CA LEU A 404 7.19 1.74 23.58
C LEU A 404 8.01 2.98 23.26
N PHE A 405 7.50 3.86 22.40
CA PHE A 405 8.16 5.13 22.11
C PHE A 405 8.33 5.98 23.38
N CYS A 406 7.30 6.14 24.21
CA CYS A 406 7.40 6.93 25.43
C CYS A 406 8.40 6.35 26.45
N LEU A 407 8.51 5.03 26.57
CA LEU A 407 9.51 4.37 27.43
C LEU A 407 10.93 4.64 26.95
N ILE A 408 11.14 4.64 25.62
CA ILE A 408 12.43 5.06 25.01
C ILE A 408 12.66 6.55 25.31
N TRP A 409 11.64 7.39 25.14
CA TRP A 409 11.71 8.85 25.29
C TRP A 409 12.06 9.32 26.70
N ILE A 410 11.54 8.66 27.73
CA ILE A 410 11.85 8.97 29.14
C ILE A 410 13.27 8.52 29.51
N GLY A 411 13.91 7.70 28.68
CA GLY A 411 15.30 7.28 28.88
C GLY A 411 15.45 6.14 29.89
N ILE A 412 14.41 5.33 30.09
CA ILE A 412 14.45 4.14 30.98
C ILE A 412 15.60 3.22 30.58
N TRP A 413 15.87 3.11 29.28
CA TRP A 413 16.95 2.28 28.74
C TRP A 413 18.20 3.07 28.34
N ASN A 414 18.44 4.24 28.94
CA ASN A 414 19.62 5.06 28.62
C ASN A 414 20.95 4.31 28.87
N LYS A 415 21.02 3.50 29.93
CA LYS A 415 22.21 2.71 30.29
C LYS A 415 22.36 1.42 29.47
N MET A 416 21.32 1.03 28.73
CA MET A 416 21.35 -0.18 27.90
C MET A 416 21.91 0.11 26.51
N ASP A 417 22.59 -0.87 25.95
CA ASP A 417 22.98 -0.85 24.55
C ASP A 417 21.78 -1.09 23.61
N LYS A 418 22.01 -0.91 22.32
CA LYS A 418 21.00 -1.08 21.28
C LYS A 418 20.41 -2.50 21.22
N GLN A 419 21.22 -3.53 21.45
CA GLN A 419 20.78 -4.92 21.38
C GLN A 419 19.91 -5.29 22.57
N GLN A 420 20.28 -4.84 23.77
CA GLN A 420 19.51 -5.00 25.00
C GLN A 420 18.15 -4.32 24.90
N VAL A 421 18.10 -3.09 24.39
CA VAL A 421 16.84 -2.37 24.14
C VAL A 421 15.93 -3.18 23.22
N ARG A 422 16.48 -3.76 22.15
CA ARG A 422 15.71 -4.58 21.21
C ARG A 422 15.12 -5.82 21.87
N ILE A 423 15.89 -6.50 22.74
CA ILE A 423 15.42 -7.67 23.49
C ILE A 423 14.25 -7.27 24.41
N GLU A 424 14.37 -6.17 25.14
CA GLU A 424 13.30 -5.68 26.01
C GLU A 424 12.04 -5.28 25.23
N ILE A 425 12.20 -4.64 24.07
CA ILE A 425 11.07 -4.33 23.17
C ILE A 425 10.36 -5.60 22.72
N GLU A 426 11.09 -6.64 22.28
CA GLU A 426 10.49 -7.92 21.88
C GLU A 426 9.76 -8.61 23.05
N LYS A 427 10.35 -8.55 24.25
CA LYS A 427 9.75 -9.08 25.48
C LYS A 427 8.42 -8.37 25.77
N ILE A 428 8.38 -7.04 25.75
CA ILE A 428 7.16 -6.26 25.98
C ILE A 428 6.10 -6.58 24.93
N ILE A 429 6.49 -6.73 23.67
CA ILE A 429 5.55 -7.07 22.58
C ILE A 429 4.93 -8.45 22.79
N SER A 430 5.74 -9.43 23.21
CA SER A 430 5.25 -10.77 23.56
C SER A 430 4.26 -10.73 24.73
N ILE A 431 4.58 -9.98 25.79
CA ILE A 431 3.70 -9.80 26.96
C ILE A 431 2.38 -9.14 26.54
N TYR A 432 2.45 -8.03 25.80
CA TYR A 432 1.27 -7.27 25.34
C TYR A 432 0.32 -8.15 24.51
N ARG A 433 0.85 -9.04 23.68
CA ARG A 433 0.04 -9.95 22.87
C ARG A 433 -0.69 -11.01 23.71
N LYS A 434 -0.06 -11.50 24.79
CA LYS A 434 -0.61 -12.59 25.62
C LYS A 434 -1.49 -12.09 26.77
N ASN A 435 -1.19 -10.94 27.35
CA ASN A 435 -1.82 -10.47 28.57
C ASN A 435 -2.83 -9.34 28.29
N ALA A 436 -4.12 -9.62 28.48
CA ALA A 436 -5.18 -8.62 28.34
C ALA A 436 -5.04 -7.45 29.33
N GLY A 437 -4.65 -7.72 30.57
CA GLY A 437 -4.48 -6.69 31.60
C GLY A 437 -3.41 -5.65 31.24
N ILE A 438 -2.34 -6.06 30.54
CA ILE A 438 -1.32 -5.11 30.04
C ILE A 438 -1.87 -4.26 28.89
N ARG A 439 -2.73 -4.82 28.02
CA ARG A 439 -3.40 -4.06 26.96
C ARG A 439 -4.32 -3.00 27.55
N ASP A 440 -5.10 -3.38 28.56
CA ASP A 440 -6.01 -2.46 29.27
C ASP A 440 -5.23 -1.39 30.04
N LEU A 441 -4.12 -1.76 30.68
CA LEU A 441 -3.22 -0.81 31.35
C LEU A 441 -2.70 0.25 30.36
N PHE A 442 -2.15 -0.19 29.22
CA PHE A 442 -1.62 0.73 28.20
C PHE A 442 -2.72 1.61 27.60
N ALA A 443 -3.89 1.03 27.31
CA ALA A 443 -5.05 1.78 26.84
C ALA A 443 -5.50 2.84 27.87
N LYS A 444 -5.46 2.52 29.16
CA LYS A 444 -5.79 3.45 30.25
C LYS A 444 -4.83 4.64 30.28
N TYR A 445 -3.52 4.41 30.25
CA TYR A 445 -2.52 5.48 30.20
C TYR A 445 -2.74 6.43 29.01
N ILE A 446 -3.04 5.87 27.84
CA ILE A 446 -3.25 6.65 26.61
C ILE A 446 -4.57 7.41 26.64
N THR A 447 -5.65 6.80 27.12
CA THR A 447 -6.99 7.42 27.12
C THR A 447 -7.08 8.55 28.14
N GLU A 448 -6.40 8.41 29.29
CA GLU A 448 -6.36 9.44 30.31
C GLU A 448 -5.39 10.59 29.98
N ALA A 449 -4.45 10.38 29.05
CA ALA A 449 -3.53 11.41 28.59
C ALA A 449 -4.12 12.21 27.42
N GLN A 450 -4.44 13.48 27.65
CA GLN A 450 -4.96 14.36 26.59
C GLN A 450 -3.87 14.79 25.60
N ASP A 451 -2.62 14.89 26.07
CA ASP A 451 -1.46 15.29 25.27
C ASP A 451 -0.19 14.51 25.63
N PHE A 452 0.86 14.73 24.85
CA PHE A 452 2.13 14.03 24.99
C PHE A 452 2.83 14.34 26.33
N ASN A 453 2.81 15.59 26.79
CA ASN A 453 3.47 15.99 28.04
C ASN A 453 2.83 15.35 29.26
N THR A 454 1.49 15.26 29.26
CA THR A 454 0.72 14.59 30.32
C THR A 454 1.04 13.10 30.35
N LEU A 455 1.13 12.45 29.19
CA LEU A 455 1.51 11.04 29.10
C LEU A 455 2.92 10.82 29.65
N LEU A 456 3.89 11.64 29.22
CA LEU A 456 5.27 11.56 29.68
C LEU A 456 5.40 11.80 31.19
N GLY A 457 4.72 12.81 31.74
CA GLY A 457 4.76 13.13 33.16
C GLY A 457 4.20 12.01 34.04
N ARG A 458 3.15 11.34 33.58
CA ARG A 458 2.59 10.17 34.29
C ARG A 458 3.52 8.96 34.19
N LEU A 459 4.00 8.66 32.99
CA LEU A 459 4.92 7.54 32.78
C LEU A 459 6.25 7.73 33.50
N SER A 460 6.75 8.96 33.64
CA SER A 460 7.98 9.21 34.40
C SER A 460 7.76 8.97 35.90
N ALA A 461 6.63 9.44 36.45
CA ALA A 461 6.26 9.23 37.85
C ALA A 461 5.98 7.77 38.20
N GLU A 462 5.39 7.00 37.27
CA GLU A 462 4.96 5.62 37.49
C GLU A 462 5.78 4.58 36.72
N SER A 463 6.94 4.96 36.19
CA SER A 463 7.80 4.10 35.36
C SER A 463 8.12 2.77 36.04
N ASN A 464 8.48 2.79 37.32
CA ASN A 464 8.75 1.57 38.10
C ASN A 464 7.52 0.65 38.19
N LYS A 465 6.31 1.20 38.41
CA LYS A 465 5.08 0.41 38.48
C LYS A 465 4.76 -0.26 37.15
N VAL A 466 4.99 0.46 36.03
CA VAL A 466 4.77 -0.09 34.68
C VAL A 466 5.76 -1.23 34.41
N LEU A 467 7.04 -1.05 34.79
CA LEU A 467 8.06 -2.09 34.64
C LEU A 467 7.76 -3.31 35.53
N GLU A 468 7.39 -3.11 36.79
CA GLU A 468 6.98 -4.17 37.71
C GLU A 468 5.77 -4.95 37.19
N ALA A 469 4.77 -4.26 36.62
CA ALA A 469 3.61 -4.90 36.01
C ALA A 469 4.01 -5.75 34.78
N LEU A 470 4.93 -5.25 33.95
CA LEU A 470 5.47 -6.00 32.81
C LEU A 470 6.29 -7.21 33.27
N GLU A 471 7.10 -7.08 34.31
CA GLU A 471 7.87 -8.18 34.89
C GLU A 471 6.97 -9.24 35.53
N ALA A 472 5.98 -8.84 36.31
CA ALA A 472 4.99 -9.75 36.90
C ALA A 472 4.22 -10.50 35.80
N ALA A 473 3.81 -9.81 34.74
CA ALA A 473 3.16 -10.42 33.58
C ALA A 473 4.08 -11.38 32.83
N TYR A 474 5.38 -11.06 32.74
CA TYR A 474 6.38 -11.94 32.13
C TYR A 474 6.58 -13.23 32.94
N LEU A 475 6.72 -13.11 34.27
CA LEU A 475 6.87 -14.25 35.18
C LEU A 475 5.63 -15.14 35.18
N ALA A 476 4.43 -14.54 35.16
CA ALA A 476 3.17 -15.26 35.10
C ALA A 476 2.96 -16.03 33.78
N ALA A 477 3.59 -15.59 32.68
CA ALA A 477 3.52 -16.28 31.39
C ALA A 477 4.40 -17.54 31.31
N GLY A 478 5.16 -17.86 32.37
CA GLY A 478 6.04 -19.02 32.44
C GLY A 478 7.34 -18.81 31.66
N SER A 479 8.48 -19.17 32.26
CA SER A 479 9.85 -19.06 31.74
C SER A 479 10.19 -19.95 30.53
N THR A 480 9.24 -20.19 29.62
CA THR A 480 9.42 -21.03 28.42
C THR A 480 9.53 -20.25 27.12
N THR A 481 9.70 -18.92 27.16
CA THR A 481 10.24 -18.20 26.01
C THR A 481 11.76 -18.26 26.07
N LYS A 482 12.34 -19.27 25.40
CA LYS A 482 13.62 -19.01 24.71
C LYS A 482 13.34 -17.78 23.87
N VAL A 483 13.91 -16.63 24.26
CA VAL A 483 14.14 -15.53 23.33
C VAL A 483 14.89 -16.21 22.19
N GLU A 484 14.25 -16.42 21.04
CA GLU A 484 14.99 -16.83 19.85
C GLU A 484 16.05 -15.75 19.69
N GLU A 485 17.32 -16.11 19.94
CA GLU A 485 18.44 -15.24 19.61
C GLU A 485 18.17 -14.68 18.22
N PRO A 486 18.23 -13.35 18.03
CA PRO A 486 18.05 -12.80 16.71
C PRO A 486 19.11 -13.46 15.84
N LYS A 487 18.69 -14.37 14.95
CA LYS A 487 19.57 -14.93 13.93
C LYS A 487 20.24 -13.74 13.29
N ASP A 488 21.56 -13.71 13.43
CA ASP A 488 22.44 -12.65 12.97
C ASP A 488 21.88 -12.03 11.69
N VAL A 489 21.63 -10.72 11.72
CA VAL A 489 20.97 -10.00 10.62
C VAL A 489 21.85 -10.04 9.35
N SER A 490 23.12 -10.46 9.47
CA SER A 490 23.98 -10.84 8.35
C SER A 490 23.43 -12.03 7.53
N ARG A 491 22.63 -12.92 8.13
CA ARG A 491 21.97 -14.08 7.48
C ARG A 491 20.50 -13.85 7.14
N VAL A 492 19.94 -12.68 7.47
CA VAL A 492 18.57 -12.31 7.09
C VAL A 492 18.46 -12.02 5.59
N SER A 493 19.57 -11.88 4.85
CA SER A 493 19.58 -11.79 3.38
C SER A 493 18.69 -12.86 2.70
N GLY A 494 18.71 -14.10 3.17
CA GLY A 494 17.93 -15.21 2.58
C GLY A 494 16.40 -15.11 2.68
N LEU A 495 15.85 -14.27 3.57
CA LEU A 495 14.39 -14.02 3.68
C LEU A 495 13.96 -12.76 2.91
N TRP A 496 14.91 -12.05 2.30
CA TRP A 496 14.67 -10.84 1.51
C TRP A 496 15.13 -10.94 0.06
N ASP A 497 15.95 -11.95 -0.25
CA ASP A 497 16.45 -12.22 -1.60
C ASP A 497 15.54 -13.13 -2.45
N ASN A 498 14.51 -13.74 -1.84
CA ASN A 498 13.49 -14.54 -2.53
C ASN A 498 12.13 -13.84 -2.59
#